data_AF-A0A814DVC1-F1
#
_entry.id   AF-A0A814DVC1-F1
#
_cell.length_a   1.000
_cell.length_b   1.000
_cell.length_c   1.000
_cell.angle_alpha   90.00
_cell.angle_beta   90.00
_cell.angle_gamma   90.00
#
_symmetry.space_group_name_H-M   'P 1'
#
loop_
_entity.id
_entity.type
_entity.pdbx_description
1 polymer ?
#
loop_
_entity_poly.entity_id
_entity_poly.type
_entity_poly.pdbx_seq_one_letter_code
_entity_poly.pdbx_strand_id
1 'polypeptide(L)'
;MDNNFGLIDQEVFKHPFTSTIAGPTQSGKTWLIKQILTFNNSIFDQPPQNILYCYSTWQKNFENFGEIYPKIKFKQGLPDIDEINSSLNNLVILDDLMKECEEDQSIKNYLQLIHIIKT
;
A
#
# COMPACT_ATOMS: atom_id res chain seq x y z
N MET A 1 21.11 34.54 19.12
CA MET A 1 19.95 34.65 18.21
C MET A 1 19.87 33.33 17.51
N ASP A 2 19.02 32.49 18.07
CA ASP A 2 18.99 31.06 17.85
C ASP A 2 18.19 30.77 16.59
N ASN A 3 18.84 30.21 15.57
CA ASN A 3 18.15 29.65 14.41
C ASN A 3 18.42 28.15 14.35
N ASN A 4 18.28 27.46 15.49
CA ASN A 4 17.95 26.04 15.50
C ASN A 4 16.43 25.93 15.33
N PHE A 5 15.94 26.22 14.13
CA PHE A 5 14.71 25.59 13.69
C PHE A 5 15.06 24.10 13.56
N GLY A 6 14.85 23.36 14.65
CA GLY A 6 14.87 21.91 14.61
C GLY A 6 14.03 21.51 13.41
N LEU A 7 14.64 20.75 12.50
CA LEU A 7 13.95 20.11 11.39
C LEU A 7 12.68 19.50 12.00
N ILE A 8 11.53 20.04 11.63
CA ILE A 8 10.26 19.42 12.01
C ILE A 8 10.36 18.06 11.34
N ASP A 9 10.44 16.99 12.14
CA ASP A 9 10.38 15.64 11.62
C ASP A 9 9.11 15.57 10.77
N GLN A 10 9.28 15.47 9.44
CA GLN A 10 8.13 15.22 8.58
C GLN A 10 7.63 13.83 8.97
N GLU A 11 6.38 13.78 9.43
CA GLU A 11 5.67 12.53 9.73
C GLU A 11 5.44 11.78 8.41
N VAL A 12 6.38 10.89 8.08
CA VAL A 12 6.37 10.01 6.91
C VAL A 12 6.25 8.55 7.36
N PHE A 13 5.72 7.69 6.49
CA PHE A 13 5.77 6.25 6.72
C PHE A 13 7.22 5.79 6.64
N LYS A 14 7.74 5.30 7.77
CA LYS A 14 9.09 4.75 7.87
C LYS A 14 9.11 3.29 7.48
N HIS A 15 9.92 2.94 6.49
CA HIS A 15 10.09 1.56 6.08
C HIS A 15 10.93 0.76 7.11
N PRO A 16 10.52 -0.46 7.53
CA PRO A 16 9.26 -1.14 7.20
C PRO A 16 8.11 -0.70 8.11
N PHE A 17 6.88 -0.63 7.57
CA PHE A 17 5.67 -0.35 8.36
C PHE A 17 4.50 -1.21 7.92
N THR A 18 3.49 -1.33 8.79
CA THR A 18 2.21 -1.98 8.49
C THR A 18 1.09 -1.01 8.89
N SER A 19 0.05 -0.92 8.07
CA SER A 19 -1.07 0.00 8.24
C SER A 19 -2.42 -0.65 7.89
N THR A 20 -3.50 -0.10 8.44
CA THR A 20 -4.87 -0.54 8.17
C THR A 20 -5.72 0.67 7.85
N ILE A 21 -6.34 0.67 6.68
CA ILE A 21 -7.29 1.69 6.23
C ILE A 21 -8.70 1.09 6.25
N ALA A 22 -9.40 1.18 7.38
CA ALA A 22 -10.75 0.63 7.53
C ALA A 22 -11.86 1.67 7.29
N GLY A 23 -13.03 1.24 6.84
CA GLY A 23 -14.22 2.08 6.73
C GLY A 23 -15.34 1.45 5.89
N PRO A 24 -16.56 1.99 5.90
CA PRO A 24 -17.67 1.42 5.13
C PRO A 24 -17.45 1.54 3.62
N THR A 25 -18.20 0.78 2.83
CA THR A 25 -18.24 0.97 1.37
C THR A 25 -18.40 2.46 1.01
N GLN A 26 -17.67 2.92 -0.01
CA GLN A 26 -17.73 4.31 -0.50
C GLN A 26 -17.18 5.38 0.47
N SER A 27 -16.52 5.01 1.56
CA SER A 27 -15.86 5.97 2.48
C SER A 27 -14.58 6.63 1.95
N GLY A 28 -14.19 6.37 0.70
CA GLY A 28 -13.01 6.98 0.07
C GLY A 28 -11.69 6.24 0.25
N LYS A 29 -11.68 4.98 0.71
CA LYS A 29 -10.44 4.20 0.94
C LYS A 29 -9.57 4.06 -0.31
N THR A 30 -10.16 3.63 -1.43
CA THR A 30 -9.48 3.53 -2.72
C THR A 30 -8.92 4.88 -3.17
N TRP A 31 -9.63 5.98 -2.88
CA TRP A 31 -9.14 7.33 -3.18
C TRP A 31 -7.95 7.72 -2.28
N LEU A 32 -7.98 7.39 -0.99
CA LEU A 32 -6.86 7.61 -0.07
C LEU A 32 -5.62 6.84 -0.53
N ILE A 33 -5.77 5.56 -0.92
CA ILE A 33 -4.67 4.78 -1.50
C ILE A 33 -4.13 5.45 -2.76
N LYS A 34 -5.00 6.01 -3.61
CA LYS A 34 -4.57 6.82 -4.76
C LYS A 34 -3.63 7.95 -4.32
N GLN A 35 -4.04 8.72 -3.33
CA GLN A 35 -3.23 9.85 -2.84
C GLN A 35 -1.90 9.39 -2.28
N ILE A 36 -1.88 8.29 -1.50
CA ILE A 36 -0.65 7.71 -0.95
C ILE A 36 0.33 7.33 -2.06
N LEU A 37 -0.16 6.67 -3.10
CA LEU A 37 0.64 6.30 -4.27
C LEU A 37 1.08 7.52 -5.07
N THR A 38 0.21 8.53 -5.17
CA THR A 38 0.50 9.77 -5.90
C THR A 38 1.58 10.62 -5.27
N PHE A 39 1.58 10.72 -3.94
CA PHE A 39 2.57 11.50 -3.21
C PHE A 39 3.63 10.60 -2.56
N ASN A 40 3.94 9.45 -3.17
CA ASN A 40 4.83 8.45 -2.56
C ASN A 40 6.23 9.01 -2.20
N ASN A 41 6.76 9.96 -2.98
CA ASN A 41 8.05 10.59 -2.69
C ASN A 41 8.03 11.54 -1.49
N SER A 42 6.84 11.94 -1.02
CA SER A 42 6.64 12.85 0.10
C SER A 42 6.04 12.16 1.33
N ILE A 43 5.39 11.01 1.15
CA ILE A 43 4.68 10.29 2.21
C ILE A 43 5.53 9.18 2.82
N PHE A 44 6.53 8.66 2.10
CA PHE A 44 7.41 7.59 2.58
C PHE A 44 8.82 8.13 2.80
N ASP A 45 9.50 7.66 3.84
CA ASP A 45 10.93 7.94 4.03
C ASP A 45 11.79 7.33 2.93
N GLN A 46 11.36 6.16 2.43
CA GLN A 46 11.93 5.47 1.29
C GLN A 46 10.81 5.12 0.30
N PRO A 47 10.75 5.79 -0.88
CA PRO A 47 9.70 5.54 -1.85
C PRO A 47 9.69 4.07 -2.33
N PRO A 48 8.51 3.47 -2.50
CA PRO A 48 8.40 2.08 -2.92
C PRO A 48 8.90 1.89 -4.35
N GLN A 49 9.70 0.85 -4.56
CA GLN A 49 10.30 0.48 -5.84
C GLN A 49 9.51 -0.64 -6.54
N ASN A 50 8.85 -1.50 -5.77
CA ASN A 50 7.98 -2.57 -6.24
C ASN A 50 6.61 -2.41 -5.58
N ILE A 51 5.56 -2.18 -6.38
CA ILE A 51 4.21 -1.95 -5.87
C ILE A 51 3.32 -3.09 -6.38
N LEU A 52 2.85 -3.93 -5.46
CA LEU A 52 1.83 -4.94 -5.73
C LEU A 52 0.49 -4.47 -5.19
N TYR A 53 -0.52 -4.41 -6.06
CA TYR A 53 -1.90 -4.14 -5.69
C TYR A 53 -2.71 -5.43 -5.87
N CYS A 54 -2.96 -6.09 -4.75
CA CYS A 54 -3.74 -7.31 -4.65
C CYS A 54 -5.21 -6.97 -4.38
N TYR A 55 -6.12 -7.56 -5.15
CA TYR A 55 -7.56 -7.29 -5.05
C TYR A 55 -8.40 -8.57 -5.18
N SER A 56 -9.58 -8.62 -4.58
CA SER A 56 -10.55 -9.71 -4.84
C SER A 56 -11.35 -9.49 -6.13
N THR A 57 -11.81 -8.24 -6.36
CA THR A 57 -12.63 -7.86 -7.52
C THR A 57 -12.03 -6.68 -8.29
N TRP A 58 -11.96 -6.79 -9.62
CA TRP A 58 -11.49 -5.69 -10.49
C TRP A 58 -12.42 -4.48 -10.43
N GLN A 59 -11.86 -3.29 -10.29
CA GLN A 59 -12.58 -2.02 -10.29
C GLN A 59 -12.17 -1.21 -11.52
N LYS A 60 -13.12 -0.61 -12.25
CA LYS A 60 -12.82 0.25 -13.43
C LYS A 60 -11.82 1.37 -13.11
N ASN A 61 -11.79 1.84 -11.87
CA ASN A 61 -10.86 2.87 -11.44
C ASN A 61 -9.38 2.43 -11.52
N PHE A 62 -9.08 1.13 -11.51
CA PHE A 62 -7.73 0.59 -11.59
C PHE A 62 -7.06 0.86 -12.94
N GLU A 63 -7.84 0.93 -14.03
CA GLU A 63 -7.32 1.28 -15.37
C GLU A 63 -6.65 2.66 -15.34
N ASN A 64 -7.35 3.65 -14.78
CA ASN A 64 -6.82 5.00 -14.58
C ASN A 64 -5.61 5.01 -13.63
N PHE A 65 -5.50 4.07 -12.68
CA PHE A 65 -4.32 3.97 -11.81
C PHE A 65 -3.11 3.41 -12.55
N GLY A 66 -3.30 2.38 -13.36
CA GLY A 66 -2.21 1.75 -14.13
C GLY A 66 -1.60 2.71 -15.15
N GLU A 67 -2.40 3.59 -15.74
CA GLU A 67 -1.91 4.64 -16.64
C GLU A 67 -1.04 5.69 -15.91
N ILE A 68 -1.42 6.08 -14.70
CA ILE A 68 -0.69 7.11 -13.92
C ILE A 68 0.54 6.48 -13.24
N TYR A 69 0.47 5.22 -12.85
CA TYR A 69 1.53 4.47 -12.18
C TYR A 69 1.80 3.15 -12.90
N PRO A 70 2.55 3.18 -14.02
CA PRO A 70 2.86 1.98 -14.80
C PRO A 70 3.71 0.95 -14.04
N LYS A 71 4.24 1.32 -12.87
CA LYS A 71 4.99 0.42 -11.98
C LYS A 71 4.09 -0.43 -11.06
N ILE A 72 2.78 -0.15 -10.98
CA ILE A 72 1.86 -0.94 -10.18
C ILE A 72 1.58 -2.26 -10.91
N LYS A 73 1.82 -3.37 -10.22
CA LYS A 73 1.41 -4.69 -10.65
C LYS A 73 0.09 -5.01 -9.98
N PHE A 74 -0.96 -5.11 -10.78
CA PHE A 74 -2.26 -5.54 -10.29
C PHE A 74 -2.34 -7.06 -10.31
N LYS A 75 -2.76 -7.65 -9.19
CA LYS A 75 -2.94 -9.09 -9.05
C LYS A 75 -4.27 -9.40 -8.38
N GLN A 76 -5.01 -10.36 -8.93
CA GLN A 76 -6.19 -10.87 -8.26
C GLN A 76 -5.77 -11.91 -7.21
N GLY A 77 -6.31 -11.80 -5.99
CA GLY A 77 -5.94 -12.66 -4.86
C GLY A 77 -4.67 -12.21 -4.15
N LEU A 78 -4.09 -13.11 -3.35
CA LEU A 78 -2.92 -12.85 -2.52
C LEU A 78 -1.61 -12.77 -3.35
N PRO A 79 -0.58 -12.05 -2.88
CA PRO A 79 0.71 -12.00 -3.56
C PRO A 79 1.46 -13.34 -3.47
N ASP A 80 2.22 -13.69 -4.51
CA ASP A 80 3.18 -14.79 -4.40
C ASP A 80 4.47 -14.27 -3.74
N ILE A 81 5.15 -15.11 -2.96
CA ILE A 81 6.40 -14.73 -2.29
C ILE A 81 7.46 -14.26 -3.29
N ASP A 82 7.51 -14.88 -4.47
CA ASP A 82 8.48 -14.56 -5.53
C ASP A 82 8.28 -13.15 -6.12
N GLU A 83 7.10 -12.56 -5.94
CA GLU A 83 6.81 -11.19 -6.38
C GLU A 83 7.33 -10.13 -5.40
N ILE A 84 7.66 -10.54 -4.17
CA ILE A 84 8.19 -9.70 -3.10
C ILE A 84 9.72 -9.80 -3.11
N ASN A 85 10.36 -8.83 -3.77
CA ASN A 85 11.82 -8.82 -3.88
C ASN A 85 12.45 -8.20 -2.62
N SER A 86 13.11 -9.02 -1.79
CA SER A 86 13.75 -8.58 -0.54
C SER A 86 14.84 -7.51 -0.71
N SER A 87 15.34 -7.28 -1.92
CA SER A 87 16.33 -6.24 -2.24
C SER A 87 15.70 -4.90 -2.63
N LEU A 88 14.36 -4.83 -2.69
CA LEU A 88 13.61 -3.63 -3.05
C LEU A 88 12.71 -3.17 -1.92
N ASN A 89 12.36 -1.90 -1.93
CA ASN A 89 11.30 -1.38 -1.07
C ASN A 89 9.95 -1.79 -1.65
N ASN A 90 9.32 -2.79 -1.03
CA ASN A 90 8.05 -3.35 -1.48
C ASN A 90 6.88 -2.66 -0.79
N LEU A 91 5.90 -2.21 -1.57
CA LEU A 91 4.59 -1.82 -1.07
C LEU A 91 3.55 -2.83 -1.56
N VAL A 92 2.94 -3.54 -0.62
CA VAL A 92 1.91 -4.55 -0.89
C VAL A 92 0.57 -4.02 -0.38
N ILE A 93 -0.35 -3.77 -1.29
CA ILE A 93 -1.70 -3.32 -0.98
C ILE A 93 -2.64 -4.51 -1.07
N LEU A 94 -3.38 -4.79 0.01
CA LEU A 94 -4.40 -5.83 0.02
C LEU A 94 -5.78 -5.18 0.14
N ASP A 95 -6.52 -5.15 -0.98
CA ASP A 95 -7.84 -4.54 -1.05
C ASP A 95 -8.93 -5.63 -1.09
N ASP A 96 -9.76 -5.67 -0.05
CA ASP A 96 -10.89 -6.60 0.07
C ASP A 96 -10.48 -8.09 -0.02
N LEU A 97 -9.38 -8.44 0.64
CA LEU A 97 -8.77 -9.78 0.68
C LEU A 97 -8.67 -10.37 2.10
N MET A 98 -9.51 -9.89 3.04
CA MET A 98 -9.41 -10.29 4.45
C MET A 98 -9.64 -11.78 4.65
N LYS A 99 -10.62 -12.36 3.94
CA LYS A 99 -10.97 -13.78 4.07
C LYS A 99 -9.83 -14.66 3.58
N GLU A 100 -9.24 -14.30 2.46
CA GLU A 100 -8.10 -14.97 1.85
C GLU A 100 -6.88 -14.89 2.78
N CYS A 101 -6.66 -13.76 3.47
CA CYS A 101 -5.59 -13.61 4.47
C CYS A 101 -5.80 -14.43 5.74
N GLU A 102 -7.04 -14.75 6.10
CA GLU A 102 -7.33 -15.60 7.27
C GLU A 102 -6.96 -17.06 7.01
N GLU A 103 -7.15 -17.51 5.77
CA GLU A 103 -6.88 -18.88 5.32
C GLU A 103 -5.38 -19.14 5.08
N ASP A 104 -4.61 -18.12 4.70
CA ASP A 104 -3.17 -18.26 4.40
C ASP A 104 -2.26 -17.72 5.52
N GLN A 105 -1.62 -18.64 6.25
CA GLN A 105 -0.70 -18.32 7.35
C GLN A 105 0.67 -17.81 6.87
N SER A 106 1.06 -18.09 5.61
CA SER A 106 2.39 -17.77 5.09
C SER A 106 2.60 -16.27 4.90
N ILE A 107 1.52 -15.53 4.69
CA ILE A 107 1.59 -14.11 4.33
C ILE A 107 1.74 -13.24 5.59
N LYS A 108 1.27 -13.68 6.76
CA LYS A 108 1.27 -12.89 8.01
C LYS A 108 2.64 -12.32 8.42
N ASN A 109 3.74 -12.93 7.98
CA ASN A 109 5.10 -12.52 8.36
C ASN A 109 5.79 -11.55 7.39
N TYR A 110 5.22 -11.27 6.21
CA TYR A 110 5.90 -10.49 5.14
C TYR A 110 5.29 -9.09 4.89
N LEU A 111 4.36 -8.66 5.73
CA LEU A 111 3.39 -7.66 5.31
C LEU A 111 3.69 -6.24 5.77
N GLN A 112 4.00 -5.40 4.79
CA GLN A 112 3.70 -3.97 4.86
C GLN A 112 2.27 -3.76 4.37
N LEU A 113 1.27 -4.20 5.16
CA LEU A 113 -0.14 -4.14 4.76
C LEU A 113 -0.61 -2.70 4.70
N ILE A 114 -1.44 -2.38 3.71
CA ILE A 114 -2.54 -1.44 3.87
C ILE A 114 -3.80 -2.29 3.83
N HIS A 115 -4.37 -2.56 5.00
CA HIS A 115 -5.54 -3.42 5.13
C HIS A 115 -6.83 -2.62 4.91
N ILE A 116 -7.57 -2.87 3.83
CA ILE A 116 -8.89 -2.25 3.63
C ILE A 116 -9.99 -3.15 4.22
N ILE A 117 -10.51 -2.77 5.40
CA ILE A 117 -11.76 -3.36 5.92
C ILE A 117 -12.93 -2.65 5.27
N LYS A 118 -13.87 -3.43 4.71
CA LYS A 118 -15.16 -2.96 4.21
C LYS A 118 -16.25 -3.63 5.04
N THR A 119 -16.98 -2.84 5.82
CA THR A 119 -18.30 -3.21 6.35
C THR A 119 -19.39 -2.66 5.44
#